data_AF-A0A7W0ZS27-F1
#
_entry.id   AF-A0A7W0ZS27-F1
#
_cell.length_a   1.000
_cell.length_b   1.000
_cell.length_c   1.000
_cell.angle_alpha   90.00
_cell.angle_beta   90.00
_cell.angle_gamma   90.00
#
_symmetry.space_group_name_H-M   'P 1'
#
loop_
_entity.id
_entity.type
_entity.pdbx_description
1 polymer ?
#
loop_
_entity_poly.entity_id
_entity_poly.type
_entity_poly.pdbx_seq_one_letter_code
_entity_poly.pdbx_strand_id
1 'polypeptide(L)'
;MRLLSLVIFAAACGGSSKSAEPQQPRPAPEVAPEPAPPPPPVKTELPPPPPPKPEKPPAPSIYDRLNDNDGAVVGLAGYSTRRVRDPKRCGGLSILVKKGKKVAPSDARIAAVFALEFPVGLEFSETKKAGSLLKFNAWIETFTKTMQDANTHYQSQFSSTDLAVKAAATARLAQTNLRAASVLARAEVPADIRAMDDVDVATAAYCDAIAERAEALLALGLQALDACQKHTLAAPAGWWADLCKAP
;
A
#
# COMPACT_ATOMS: atom_id res chain seq x y z
N MET A 1 16.54 23.03 -2.39
CA MET A 1 16.44 21.58 -2.10
C MET A 1 15.79 21.41 -0.73
N ARG A 2 14.50 21.04 -0.68
CA ARG A 2 13.81 20.74 0.58
C ARG A 2 14.05 19.26 0.90
N LEU A 3 14.87 18.96 1.91
CA LEU A 3 14.92 17.64 2.52
C LEU A 3 13.53 17.36 3.09
N LEU A 4 12.83 16.37 2.54
CA LEU A 4 11.69 15.76 3.22
C LEU A 4 12.26 14.87 4.32
N SER A 5 12.46 15.45 5.51
CA SER A 5 12.70 14.68 6.73
C SER A 5 11.44 13.89 7.03
N LEU A 6 11.47 12.58 6.76
CA LEU A 6 10.48 11.64 7.26
C LEU A 6 10.72 11.48 8.77
N VAL A 7 10.05 12.32 9.56
CA VAL A 7 10.04 12.21 11.01
C VAL A 7 9.21 10.98 11.38
N ILE A 8 9.89 9.90 11.74
CA ILE A 8 9.29 8.79 12.47
C ILE A 8 9.00 9.33 13.87
N PHE A 9 7.73 9.62 14.16
CA PHE A 9 7.29 9.91 15.52
C PHE A 9 7.44 8.63 16.36
N ALA A 10 8.56 8.51 17.05
CA ALA A 10 8.62 7.73 18.27
C ALA A 10 7.75 8.47 19.30
N ALA A 11 6.55 7.94 19.55
CA ALA A 11 5.73 8.37 20.66
C ALA A 11 6.45 8.00 21.96
N ALA A 12 7.30 8.90 22.45
CA ALA A 12 7.79 8.86 23.82
C ALA A 12 6.59 9.12 24.73
N CYS A 13 6.15 8.10 25.47
CA CYS A 13 5.23 8.25 26.59
C CYS A 13 5.91 9.06 27.70
N GLY A 14 5.92 10.38 27.57
CA GLY A 14 6.19 11.30 28.67
C GLY A 14 4.97 11.40 29.56
N GLY A 15 5.00 10.70 30.70
CA GLY A 15 4.01 10.85 31.75
C GLY A 15 4.05 12.27 32.33
N SER A 16 3.01 13.05 32.07
CA SER A 16 2.75 14.33 32.73
C SER A 16 1.57 14.14 33.67
N SER A 17 1.86 13.88 34.94
CA SER A 17 0.90 13.84 36.04
C SER A 17 0.35 15.26 36.28
N LYS A 18 -0.87 15.51 35.81
CA LYS A 18 -1.63 16.72 36.16
C LYS A 18 -2.19 16.58 37.57
N SER A 19 -1.78 17.49 38.46
CA SER A 19 -2.37 17.71 39.77
C SER A 19 -3.89 17.88 39.69
N ALA A 20 -4.60 17.19 40.58
CA ALA A 20 -6.03 17.34 40.75
C ALA A 20 -6.35 18.72 41.35
N GLU A 21 -7.17 19.49 40.64
CA GLU A 21 -7.71 20.76 41.12
C GLU A 21 -8.93 20.50 42.02
N PRO A 22 -9.09 21.19 43.17
CA PRO A 22 -10.20 20.97 44.09
C PRO A 22 -11.54 21.44 43.47
N GLN A 23 -12.51 20.53 43.35
CA GLN A 23 -13.87 20.88 42.92
C GLN A 23 -14.60 21.65 44.02
N GLN A 24 -15.06 22.86 43.70
CA GLN A 24 -15.98 23.63 44.55
C GLN A 24 -17.38 22.96 44.61
N PRO A 25 -18.08 23.05 45.76
CA PRO A 25 -19.44 22.55 45.91
C PRO A 25 -20.42 23.30 44.99
N ARG A 26 -21.21 22.55 44.21
CA ARG A 26 -22.29 23.12 43.39
C ARG A 26 -23.48 23.53 44.27
N PRO A 27 -24.07 24.73 44.07
CA PRO A 27 -25.31 25.12 44.74
C PRO A 27 -26.50 24.27 44.27
N ALA A 28 -27.48 24.12 45.17
CA ALA A 28 -28.69 23.34 44.94
C ALA A 28 -29.57 23.95 43.84
N PRO A 29 -30.20 23.11 42.98
CA PRO A 29 -31.03 23.59 41.89
C PRO A 29 -32.35 24.19 42.39
N GLU A 30 -32.65 25.39 41.89
CA GLU A 30 -33.92 26.09 42.04
C GLU A 30 -35.01 25.37 41.23
N VAL A 31 -36.15 25.11 41.87
CA VAL A 31 -37.26 24.34 41.28
C VAL A 31 -38.00 25.22 40.27
N ALA A 32 -37.87 24.88 38.99
CA ALA A 32 -38.58 25.55 37.91
C ALA A 32 -40.10 25.22 37.93
N PRO A 33 -40.97 26.19 37.61
CA PRO A 33 -42.41 25.97 37.56
C PRO A 33 -42.82 25.03 36.42
N GLU A 34 -43.93 24.32 36.66
CA GLU A 34 -44.48 23.26 35.82
C GLU A 34 -44.86 23.77 34.42
N PRO A 35 -44.35 23.16 33.32
CA PRO A 35 -44.62 23.61 31.96
C PRO A 35 -46.06 23.30 31.53
N ALA A 36 -46.68 24.27 30.85
CA ALA A 36 -48.01 24.14 30.27
C ALA A 36 -48.08 22.96 29.25
N PRO A 37 -49.26 22.32 29.10
CA PRO A 37 -49.41 21.17 28.20
C PRO A 37 -49.11 21.56 26.75
N PRO A 38 -48.37 20.72 26.01
CA PRO A 38 -48.00 21.00 24.64
C PRO A 38 -49.23 21.05 23.72
N PRO A 39 -49.24 21.94 22.71
CA PRO A 39 -50.29 21.95 21.70
C PRO A 39 -50.32 20.62 20.93
N PRO A 40 -51.49 20.22 20.40
CA PRO A 40 -51.61 18.98 19.64
C PRO A 40 -50.68 18.98 18.42
N PRO A 41 -50.07 17.83 18.09
CA PRO A 41 -49.11 17.73 17.01
C PRO A 41 -49.78 18.07 15.67
N VAL A 42 -49.27 19.12 15.03
CA VAL A 42 -49.60 19.41 13.63
C VAL A 42 -49.06 18.25 12.80
N LYS A 43 -49.94 17.55 12.07
CA LYS A 43 -49.56 16.53 11.10
C LYS A 43 -48.84 17.20 9.94
N THR A 44 -47.54 17.44 10.10
CA THR A 44 -46.66 17.85 9.01
C THR A 44 -46.40 16.62 8.16
N GLU A 45 -47.07 16.53 7.02
CA GLU A 45 -46.79 15.53 6.00
C GLU A 45 -45.34 15.75 5.53
N LEU A 46 -44.45 14.83 5.91
CA LEU A 46 -43.03 14.92 5.54
C LEU A 46 -42.93 14.85 4.02
N PRO A 47 -42.17 15.74 3.37
CA PRO A 47 -41.94 15.63 1.94
C PRO A 47 -41.33 14.25 1.62
N PRO A 48 -41.69 13.65 0.48
CA PRO A 48 -41.14 12.36 0.10
C PRO A 48 -39.61 12.41 0.10
N PRO A 49 -38.93 11.34 0.55
CA PRO A 49 -37.48 11.32 0.58
C PRO A 49 -36.93 11.58 -0.83
N PRO A 50 -35.85 12.37 -0.96
CA PRO A 50 -35.25 12.61 -2.26
C PRO A 50 -34.84 11.27 -2.88
N PRO A 51 -34.91 11.13 -4.22
CA PRO A 51 -34.46 9.93 -4.89
C PRO A 51 -33.01 9.62 -4.49
N PRO A 52 -32.65 8.34 -4.29
CA PRO A 52 -31.30 7.95 -3.94
C PRO A 52 -30.34 8.52 -4.99
N LYS A 53 -29.30 9.22 -4.51
CA LYS A 53 -28.25 9.73 -5.41
C LYS A 53 -27.64 8.55 -6.16
N PRO A 54 -27.31 8.70 -7.46
CA PRO A 54 -26.57 7.68 -8.19
C PRO A 54 -25.33 7.29 -7.39
N GLU A 55 -25.23 6.04 -6.97
CA GLU A 55 -24.03 5.55 -6.30
C GLU A 55 -22.86 5.67 -7.26
N LYS A 56 -21.77 6.28 -6.79
CA LYS A 56 -20.53 6.35 -7.56
C LYS A 56 -20.08 4.91 -7.82
N PRO A 57 -19.65 4.56 -9.06
CA PRO A 57 -19.09 3.25 -9.33
C PRO A 57 -17.99 2.92 -8.31
N PRO A 58 -17.92 1.68 -7.82
CA PRO A 58 -16.88 1.27 -6.88
C PRO A 58 -15.50 1.56 -7.49
N ALA A 59 -14.56 1.99 -6.65
CA ALA A 59 -13.19 2.19 -7.10
C ALA A 59 -12.63 0.86 -7.64
N PRO A 60 -11.79 0.88 -8.70
CA PRO A 60 -11.12 -0.32 -9.18
C PRO A 60 -10.34 -0.99 -8.06
N SER A 61 -10.29 -2.32 -8.05
CA SER A 61 -9.54 -3.05 -7.03
C SER A 61 -8.05 -2.70 -7.11
N ILE A 62 -7.31 -2.91 -6.03
CA ILE A 62 -5.83 -2.80 -6.08
C ILE A 62 -5.24 -3.71 -7.16
N TYR A 63 -5.82 -4.91 -7.34
CA TYR A 63 -5.33 -5.91 -8.28
C TYR A 63 -5.39 -5.46 -9.74
N ASP A 64 -6.36 -4.61 -10.09
CA ASP A 64 -6.49 -4.05 -11.44
C ASP A 64 -5.47 -2.92 -11.70
N ARG A 65 -4.91 -2.33 -10.64
CA ARG A 65 -4.06 -1.13 -10.71
C ARG A 65 -2.56 -1.42 -10.54
N LEU A 66 -2.17 -2.62 -10.12
CA LEU A 66 -0.77 -2.99 -9.84
C LEU A 66 0.14 -3.08 -11.07
N ASN A 67 -0.43 -3.07 -12.28
CA ASN A 67 0.28 -3.19 -13.57
C ASN A 67 1.27 -4.39 -13.61
N ASP A 68 0.92 -5.50 -12.96
CA ASP A 68 1.73 -6.73 -12.91
C ASP A 68 1.35 -7.73 -14.02
N ASN A 69 1.11 -7.18 -15.23
CA ASN A 69 0.72 -7.94 -16.41
C ASN A 69 1.78 -8.96 -16.85
N ASP A 70 1.33 -9.99 -17.57
CA ASP A 70 2.21 -11.00 -18.15
C ASP A 70 3.10 -10.38 -19.23
N GLY A 71 4.37 -10.77 -19.27
CA GLY A 71 5.29 -10.35 -20.32
C GLY A 71 6.66 -9.92 -19.80
N ALA A 72 7.45 -9.33 -20.70
CA ALA A 72 8.78 -8.85 -20.37
C ALA A 72 8.71 -7.63 -19.44
N VAL A 73 9.61 -7.58 -18.45
CA VAL A 73 9.76 -6.39 -17.61
C VAL A 73 10.49 -5.33 -18.41
N VAL A 74 9.79 -4.23 -18.72
CA VAL A 74 10.32 -3.15 -19.54
C VAL A 74 11.65 -2.63 -18.99
N GLY A 75 12.65 -2.58 -19.86
CA GLY A 75 14.02 -2.15 -19.53
C GLY A 75 14.85 -3.13 -18.70
N LEU A 76 14.33 -4.27 -18.24
CA LEU A 76 15.07 -5.23 -17.43
C LEU A 76 15.32 -6.52 -18.20
N ALA A 77 16.48 -6.60 -18.86
CA ALA A 77 16.79 -7.66 -19.82
C ALA A 77 16.68 -9.07 -19.20
N GLY A 78 15.91 -9.94 -19.86
CA GLY A 78 15.73 -11.34 -19.44
C GLY A 78 14.75 -11.56 -18.29
N TYR A 79 14.15 -10.50 -17.74
CA TYR A 79 13.10 -10.61 -16.74
C TYR A 79 11.72 -10.61 -17.37
N SER A 80 10.83 -11.47 -16.88
CA SER A 80 9.42 -11.48 -17.26
C SER A 80 8.52 -11.89 -16.10
N THR A 81 7.30 -11.38 -16.09
CA THR A 81 6.24 -11.74 -15.14
C THR A 81 5.22 -12.66 -15.78
N ARG A 82 4.62 -13.53 -14.98
CA ARG A 82 3.47 -14.36 -15.36
C ARG A 82 2.50 -14.46 -14.19
N ARG A 83 1.23 -14.13 -14.44
CA ARG A 83 0.13 -14.35 -13.51
C ARG A 83 -0.26 -15.82 -13.53
N VAL A 84 -0.31 -16.42 -12.36
CA VAL A 84 -0.74 -17.80 -12.17
C VAL A 84 -1.83 -17.83 -11.12
N ARG A 85 -2.93 -18.53 -11.41
CA ARG A 85 -4.01 -18.72 -10.44
C ARG A 85 -3.46 -19.44 -9.21
N ASP A 86 -3.65 -18.82 -8.05
CA ASP A 86 -3.24 -19.34 -6.75
C ASP A 86 -4.30 -18.97 -5.71
N PRO A 87 -5.24 -19.88 -5.39
CA PRO A 87 -6.31 -19.59 -4.43
C PRO A 87 -5.80 -19.41 -3.00
N LYS A 88 -4.52 -19.68 -2.72
CA LYS A 88 -3.92 -19.46 -1.39
C LYS A 88 -3.39 -18.05 -1.22
N ARG A 89 -3.50 -17.17 -2.22
CA ARG A 89 -3.01 -15.79 -2.17
C ARG A 89 -4.13 -14.78 -2.26
N CYS A 90 -3.87 -13.62 -1.68
CA CYS A 90 -4.75 -12.46 -1.82
C CYS A 90 -4.97 -12.11 -3.30
N GLY A 91 -6.24 -11.93 -3.67
CA GLY A 91 -6.68 -11.74 -5.05
C GLY A 91 -6.58 -12.98 -5.95
N GLY A 92 -6.36 -14.18 -5.38
CA GLY A 92 -6.43 -15.46 -6.08
C GLY A 92 -5.34 -15.69 -7.14
N LEU A 93 -4.27 -14.89 -7.12
CA LEU A 93 -3.19 -14.92 -8.11
C LEU A 93 -1.82 -14.84 -7.43
N SER A 94 -0.84 -15.50 -8.04
CA SER A 94 0.59 -15.34 -7.80
C SER A 94 1.26 -14.70 -9.01
N ILE A 95 2.31 -13.91 -8.79
CA ILE A 95 3.16 -13.37 -9.86
C ILE A 95 4.48 -14.10 -9.86
N LEU A 96 4.65 -15.00 -10.83
CA LEU A 96 5.93 -15.66 -11.06
C LEU A 96 6.86 -14.72 -11.83
N VAL A 97 8.08 -14.55 -11.30
CA VAL A 97 9.12 -13.77 -11.97
C VAL A 97 10.16 -14.72 -12.55
N LYS A 98 10.26 -14.77 -13.88
CA LYS A 98 11.41 -15.39 -14.55
C LYS A 98 12.57 -14.42 -14.48
N LYS A 99 13.68 -14.84 -13.87
CA LYS A 99 14.89 -14.02 -13.73
C LYS A 99 15.79 -14.16 -14.95
N GLY A 100 16.42 -13.06 -15.34
CA GLY A 100 17.48 -13.08 -16.35
C GLY A 100 18.74 -13.80 -15.85
N LYS A 101 19.51 -14.43 -16.75
CA LYS A 101 20.78 -15.09 -16.40
C LYS A 101 21.91 -14.10 -16.12
N LYS A 102 21.83 -12.91 -16.70
CA LYS A 102 22.81 -11.83 -16.58
C LYS A 102 22.05 -10.55 -16.25
N VAL A 103 22.53 -9.82 -15.25
CA VAL A 103 21.97 -8.53 -14.85
C VAL A 103 23.05 -7.48 -15.08
N ALA A 104 22.72 -6.43 -15.83
CA ALA A 104 23.65 -5.31 -15.99
C ALA A 104 23.89 -4.64 -14.62
N PRO A 105 25.10 -4.12 -14.32
CA PRO A 105 25.38 -3.50 -13.04
C PRO A 105 24.41 -2.36 -12.66
N SER A 106 23.95 -1.59 -13.65
CA SER A 106 22.95 -0.52 -13.50
C SER A 106 21.56 -1.04 -13.10
N ASP A 107 21.28 -2.32 -13.39
CA ASP A 107 19.99 -2.97 -13.14
C ASP A 107 20.00 -3.86 -11.89
N ALA A 108 21.13 -3.97 -11.18
CA ALA A 108 21.26 -4.85 -10.03
C ALA A 108 20.22 -4.58 -8.93
N ARG A 109 19.88 -3.31 -8.67
CA ARG A 109 18.91 -2.93 -7.64
C ARG A 109 17.49 -3.31 -8.02
N ILE A 110 17.04 -2.94 -9.22
CA ILE A 110 15.71 -3.32 -9.69
C ILE A 110 15.57 -4.85 -9.83
N ALA A 111 16.63 -5.54 -10.25
CA ALA A 111 16.67 -7.00 -10.28
C ALA A 111 16.48 -7.62 -8.88
N ALA A 112 17.07 -7.02 -7.84
CA ALA A 112 16.87 -7.44 -6.46
C ALA A 112 15.42 -7.23 -6.00
N VAL A 113 14.80 -6.10 -6.35
CA VAL A 113 13.37 -5.85 -6.07
C VAL A 113 12.47 -6.90 -6.74
N PHE A 114 12.73 -7.23 -8.01
CA PHE A 114 11.99 -8.27 -8.73
C PHE A 114 12.27 -9.69 -8.21
N ALA A 115 13.34 -9.89 -7.43
CA ALA A 115 13.63 -11.15 -6.76
C ALA A 115 12.91 -11.30 -5.42
N LEU A 116 12.27 -10.24 -4.89
CA LEU A 116 11.46 -10.31 -3.70
C LEU A 116 10.21 -11.18 -3.94
N GLU A 117 9.96 -12.07 -2.99
CA GLU A 117 8.80 -12.95 -2.93
C GLU A 117 8.24 -12.91 -1.51
N PHE A 118 6.92 -12.84 -1.37
CA PHE A 118 6.28 -12.92 -0.05
C PHE A 118 6.49 -14.33 0.51
N PRO A 119 6.84 -14.48 1.81
CA PRO A 119 7.12 -15.78 2.40
C PRO A 119 5.89 -16.68 2.34
N VAL A 120 6.11 -17.94 1.95
CA VAL A 120 5.08 -18.99 1.87
C VAL A 120 5.08 -19.88 3.11
N GLY A 121 3.99 -20.59 3.37
CA GLY A 121 3.86 -21.53 4.49
C GLY A 121 3.95 -20.85 5.84
N LEU A 122 3.37 -19.65 5.97
CA LEU A 122 3.20 -19.02 7.27
C LEU A 122 2.03 -19.69 8.01
N GLU A 123 2.25 -19.97 9.28
CA GLU A 123 1.28 -20.58 10.18
C GLU A 123 1.40 -19.97 11.58
N PHE A 124 0.34 -19.33 12.06
CA PHE A 124 0.35 -18.62 13.34
C PHE A 124 -0.34 -19.38 14.47
N SER A 125 -0.51 -20.70 14.32
CA SER A 125 -0.88 -21.60 15.41
C SER A 125 0.16 -21.57 16.53
N GLU A 126 -0.25 -21.83 17.78
CA GLU A 126 0.64 -21.75 18.96
C GLU A 126 1.96 -22.52 18.80
N THR A 127 1.94 -23.65 18.10
CA THR A 127 3.13 -24.50 17.89
C THR A 127 4.07 -24.03 16.78
N LYS A 128 3.59 -23.23 15.81
CA LYS A 128 4.36 -22.79 14.63
C LYS A 128 4.63 -21.29 14.61
N LYS A 129 3.91 -20.51 15.42
CA LYS A 129 3.95 -19.05 15.48
C LYS A 129 5.36 -18.49 15.60
N ALA A 130 6.21 -19.03 16.48
CA ALA A 130 7.58 -18.55 16.65
C ALA A 130 8.42 -18.66 15.36
N GLY A 131 8.31 -19.79 14.65
CA GLY A 131 9.01 -20.01 13.38
C GLY A 131 8.46 -19.13 12.25
N SER A 132 7.14 -18.98 12.17
CA SER A 132 6.48 -18.11 11.19
C SER A 132 6.83 -16.64 11.42
N LEU A 133 6.86 -16.17 12.67
CA LEU A 133 7.30 -14.82 13.02
C LEU A 133 8.77 -14.59 12.65
N LEU A 134 9.66 -15.54 12.94
CA LEU A 134 11.06 -15.44 12.54
C LEU A 134 11.21 -15.30 11.02
N LYS A 135 10.51 -16.14 10.25
CA LYS A 135 10.51 -16.09 8.78
C LYS A 135 9.96 -14.78 8.25
N PHE A 136 8.83 -14.32 8.79
CA PHE A 136 8.20 -13.07 8.39
C PHE A 136 9.09 -11.87 8.71
N ASN A 137 9.68 -11.80 9.90
CA ASN A 137 10.55 -10.70 10.31
C ASN A 137 11.83 -10.62 9.45
N ALA A 138 12.48 -11.77 9.18
CA ALA A 138 13.65 -11.82 8.30
C ALA A 138 13.31 -11.35 6.88
N TRP A 139 12.12 -11.70 6.39
CA TRP A 139 11.65 -11.21 5.11
C TRP A 139 11.35 -9.70 5.13
N ILE A 140 10.69 -9.16 6.17
CA ILE A 140 10.46 -7.72 6.33
C ILE A 140 11.77 -6.93 6.33
N GLU A 141 12.80 -7.41 7.02
CA GLU A 141 14.12 -6.79 7.01
C GLU A 141 14.72 -6.75 5.59
N THR A 142 14.69 -7.89 4.90
CA THR A 142 15.18 -8.00 3.51
C THR A 142 14.40 -7.10 2.56
N PHE A 143 13.07 -7.11 2.65
CA PHE A 143 12.16 -6.28 1.87
C PHE A 143 12.48 -4.80 2.08
N THR A 144 12.55 -4.36 3.34
CA THR A 144 12.80 -2.96 3.71
C THR A 144 14.16 -2.51 3.20
N LYS A 145 15.22 -3.29 3.43
CA LYS A 145 16.58 -2.98 2.97
C LYS A 145 16.66 -2.90 1.45
N THR A 146 16.06 -3.84 0.75
CA THR A 146 16.04 -3.88 -0.72
C THR A 146 15.32 -2.67 -1.29
N MET A 147 14.16 -2.32 -0.72
CA MET A 147 13.39 -1.15 -1.12
C MET A 147 14.11 0.16 -0.84
N GLN A 148 14.74 0.30 0.34
CA GLN A 148 15.52 1.47 0.69
C GLN A 148 16.72 1.65 -0.25
N ASP A 149 17.51 0.60 -0.49
CA ASP A 149 18.67 0.67 -1.39
C ASP A 149 18.25 1.10 -2.82
N ALA A 150 17.21 0.46 -3.37
CA ALA A 150 16.70 0.81 -4.69
C ALA A 150 16.17 2.25 -4.75
N ASN A 151 15.32 2.65 -3.78
CA ASN A 151 14.74 3.99 -3.73
C ASN A 151 15.82 5.07 -3.59
N THR A 152 16.76 4.91 -2.64
CA THR A 152 17.87 5.85 -2.45
C THR A 152 18.73 5.96 -3.70
N HIS A 153 19.07 4.83 -4.32
CA HIS A 153 19.86 4.83 -5.55
C HIS A 153 19.17 5.61 -6.67
N TYR A 154 17.90 5.32 -6.99
CA TYR A 154 17.22 6.00 -8.09
C TYR A 154 16.90 7.47 -7.78
N GLN A 155 16.54 7.79 -6.53
CA GLN A 155 16.34 9.19 -6.14
C GLN A 155 17.62 10.02 -6.22
N SER A 156 18.80 9.44 -5.95
CA SER A 156 20.08 10.16 -6.07
C SER A 156 20.34 10.69 -7.48
N GLN A 157 19.80 10.00 -8.50
CA GLN A 157 19.95 10.36 -9.91
C GLN A 157 19.08 11.57 -10.31
N PHE A 158 18.16 12.02 -9.46
CA PHE A 158 17.34 13.22 -9.72
C PHE A 158 18.15 14.51 -9.72
N SER A 159 19.37 14.49 -9.18
CA SER A 159 20.31 15.60 -9.27
C SER A 159 20.99 15.72 -10.64
N SER A 160 20.90 14.70 -11.50
CA SER A 160 21.50 14.70 -12.83
C SER A 160 20.94 15.83 -13.71
N THR A 161 21.79 16.50 -14.48
CA THR A 161 21.34 17.44 -15.53
C THR A 161 20.87 16.73 -16.79
N ASP A 162 21.22 15.45 -16.95
CA ASP A 162 20.76 14.61 -18.06
C ASP A 162 19.31 14.16 -17.84
N LEU A 163 18.42 14.63 -18.73
CA LEU A 163 17.00 14.34 -18.69
C LEU A 163 16.69 12.86 -18.98
N ALA A 164 17.51 12.17 -19.77
CA ALA A 164 17.36 10.74 -20.02
C ALA A 164 17.66 9.93 -18.75
N VAL A 165 18.71 10.30 -18.01
CA VAL A 165 19.03 9.69 -16.71
C VAL A 165 17.90 9.92 -15.70
N LYS A 166 17.36 11.14 -15.61
CA LYS A 166 16.21 11.44 -14.75
C LYS A 166 14.99 10.60 -15.12
N ALA A 167 14.63 10.54 -16.40
CA ALA A 167 13.49 9.75 -16.86
C ALA A 167 13.67 8.25 -16.54
N ALA A 168 14.85 7.69 -16.82
CA ALA A 168 15.17 6.31 -16.49
C ALA A 168 15.10 6.03 -14.98
N ALA A 169 15.63 6.94 -14.14
CA ALA A 169 15.60 6.81 -12.69
C ALA A 169 14.16 6.84 -12.15
N THR A 170 13.34 7.77 -12.62
CA THR A 170 11.94 7.88 -12.21
C THR A 170 11.12 6.67 -12.67
N ALA A 171 11.36 6.16 -13.88
CA ALA A 171 10.80 4.91 -14.37
C ALA A 171 11.14 3.71 -13.46
N ARG A 172 12.41 3.60 -13.04
CA ARG A 172 12.86 2.55 -12.10
C ARG A 172 12.24 2.71 -10.71
N LEU A 173 12.07 3.94 -10.23
CA LEU A 173 11.38 4.21 -8.97
C LEU A 173 9.92 3.75 -9.03
N ALA A 174 9.23 4.00 -10.15
CA ALA A 174 7.89 3.50 -10.38
C ALA A 174 7.83 1.97 -10.35
N GLN A 175 8.68 1.28 -11.14
CA GLN A 175 8.74 -0.19 -11.14
C GLN A 175 9.04 -0.77 -9.76
N THR A 176 9.93 -0.12 -9.00
CA THR A 176 10.31 -0.54 -7.64
C THR A 176 9.09 -0.56 -6.72
N ASN A 177 8.34 0.54 -6.66
CA ASN A 177 7.19 0.67 -5.78
C ASN A 177 5.99 -0.15 -6.25
N LEU A 178 5.72 -0.22 -7.56
CA LEU A 178 4.65 -1.06 -8.11
C LEU A 178 4.91 -2.55 -7.88
N ARG A 179 6.15 -3.00 -8.08
CA ARG A 179 6.51 -4.40 -7.79
C ARG A 179 6.38 -4.71 -6.31
N ALA A 180 6.81 -3.80 -5.43
CA ALA A 180 6.70 -3.98 -4.00
C ALA A 180 5.24 -4.03 -3.53
N ALA A 181 4.39 -3.15 -4.07
CA ALA A 181 2.94 -3.19 -3.87
C ALA A 181 2.37 -4.54 -4.32
N SER A 182 2.77 -5.05 -5.49
CA SER A 182 2.33 -6.35 -6.00
C SER A 182 2.76 -7.51 -5.11
N VAL A 183 4.01 -7.51 -4.61
CA VAL A 183 4.49 -8.55 -3.68
C VAL A 183 3.65 -8.58 -2.39
N LEU A 184 3.32 -7.41 -1.83
CA LEU A 184 2.45 -7.30 -0.65
C LEU A 184 1.02 -7.73 -0.96
N ALA A 185 0.38 -7.13 -1.96
CA ALA A 185 -1.01 -7.40 -2.31
C ALA A 185 -1.27 -8.87 -2.67
N ARG A 186 -0.24 -9.63 -3.08
CA ARG A 186 -0.32 -11.07 -3.39
C ARG A 186 0.23 -11.95 -2.26
N ALA A 187 0.18 -11.48 -1.02
CA ALA A 187 0.56 -12.25 0.16
C ALA A 187 -0.16 -13.61 0.19
N GLU A 188 0.54 -14.64 0.68
CA GLU A 188 -0.09 -15.92 0.95
C GLU A 188 -0.97 -15.80 2.20
N VAL A 189 -2.20 -16.28 2.10
CA VAL A 189 -3.13 -16.40 3.23
C VAL A 189 -2.66 -17.56 4.12
N PRO A 190 -2.27 -17.30 5.38
CA PRO A 190 -1.77 -18.31 6.30
C PRO A 190 -2.69 -19.53 6.42
N ALA A 191 -2.11 -20.71 6.65
CA ALA A 191 -2.86 -21.96 6.68
C ALA A 191 -3.93 -21.98 7.78
N ASP A 192 -3.64 -21.37 8.92
CA ASP A 192 -4.56 -21.21 10.06
C ASP A 192 -5.76 -20.32 9.72
N ILE A 193 -5.56 -19.23 8.97
CA ILE A 193 -6.68 -18.39 8.47
C ILE A 193 -7.53 -19.19 7.48
N ARG A 194 -6.90 -19.96 6.59
CA ARG A 194 -7.60 -20.80 5.60
C ARG A 194 -8.38 -21.97 6.22
N ALA A 195 -8.16 -22.26 7.50
CA ALA A 195 -8.81 -23.35 8.23
C ALA A 195 -9.89 -22.86 9.22
N MET A 196 -10.16 -21.55 9.30
CA MET A 196 -11.20 -21.00 10.17
C MET A 196 -12.61 -21.35 9.65
N ASP A 197 -13.58 -21.49 10.57
CA ASP A 197 -14.97 -21.82 10.22
C ASP A 197 -15.60 -20.78 9.27
N ASP A 198 -15.24 -19.50 9.44
CA ASP A 198 -15.64 -18.40 8.56
C ASP A 198 -14.44 -17.93 7.70
N VAL A 199 -13.97 -18.85 6.85
CA VAL A 199 -12.75 -18.67 6.04
C VAL A 199 -12.83 -17.45 5.11
N ASP A 200 -14.01 -17.14 4.57
CA ASP A 200 -14.18 -16.04 3.63
C ASP A 200 -14.02 -14.68 4.33
N VAL A 201 -14.64 -14.50 5.51
CA VAL A 201 -14.50 -13.27 6.31
C VAL A 201 -13.08 -13.12 6.83
N ALA A 202 -12.48 -14.21 7.33
CA ALA A 202 -11.11 -14.17 7.84
C ALA A 202 -10.07 -13.89 6.74
N THR A 203 -10.26 -14.48 5.55
CA THR A 203 -9.40 -14.23 4.38
C THR A 203 -9.55 -12.80 3.89
N ALA A 204 -10.78 -12.27 3.81
CA ALA A 204 -11.02 -10.89 3.42
C ALA A 204 -10.34 -9.90 4.38
N ALA A 205 -10.55 -10.06 5.69
CA ALA A 205 -9.93 -9.21 6.70
C ALA A 205 -8.40 -9.22 6.63
N TYR A 206 -7.79 -10.41 6.45
CA TYR A 206 -6.34 -10.54 6.27
C TYR A 206 -5.85 -9.81 5.01
N CYS A 207 -6.51 -10.05 3.87
CA CYS A 207 -6.11 -9.46 2.60
C CYS A 207 -6.32 -7.95 2.57
N ASP A 208 -7.37 -7.42 3.21
CA ASP A 208 -7.62 -5.99 3.31
C ASP A 208 -6.54 -5.28 4.12
N ALA A 209 -6.14 -5.86 5.26
CA ALA A 209 -5.07 -5.30 6.09
C ALA A 209 -3.72 -5.22 5.34
N ILE A 210 -3.42 -6.21 4.49
CA ILE A 210 -2.22 -6.18 3.65
C ILE A 210 -2.38 -5.23 2.46
N ALA A 211 -3.58 -5.19 1.85
CA ALA A 211 -3.89 -4.30 0.75
C ALA A 211 -3.69 -2.84 1.15
N GLU A 212 -4.10 -2.42 2.36
CA GLU A 212 -3.87 -1.06 2.88
C GLU A 212 -2.39 -0.66 2.82
N ARG A 213 -1.48 -1.58 3.17
CA ARG A 213 -0.03 -1.34 3.09
C ARG A 213 0.46 -1.30 1.64
N ALA A 214 -0.09 -2.15 0.79
CA ALA A 214 0.21 -2.16 -0.63
C ALA A 214 -0.28 -0.89 -1.35
N GLU A 215 -1.41 -0.30 -0.95
CA GLU A 215 -1.94 0.96 -1.50
C GLU A 215 -0.95 2.12 -1.33
N ALA A 216 -0.29 2.21 -0.17
CA ALA A 216 0.71 3.25 0.06
C ALA A 216 1.88 3.15 -0.94
N LEU A 217 2.34 1.92 -1.23
CA LEU A 217 3.39 1.68 -2.22
C LEU A 217 2.87 1.90 -3.65
N LEU A 218 1.64 1.48 -3.95
CA LEU A 218 1.00 1.73 -5.23
C LEU A 218 0.92 3.24 -5.52
N ALA A 219 0.48 4.04 -4.55
CA ALA A 219 0.40 5.49 -4.69
C ALA A 219 1.77 6.11 -5.02
N LEU A 220 2.85 5.67 -4.35
CA LEU A 220 4.21 6.11 -4.66
C LEU A 220 4.65 5.70 -6.07
N GLY A 221 4.30 4.49 -6.50
CA GLY A 221 4.54 4.00 -7.86
C GLY A 221 3.84 4.84 -8.92
N LEU A 222 2.55 5.14 -8.71
CA LEU A 222 1.75 5.98 -9.61
C LEU A 222 2.25 7.43 -9.66
N GLN A 223 2.65 8.00 -8.51
CA GLN A 223 3.26 9.32 -8.45
C GLN A 223 4.58 9.34 -9.24
N ALA A 224 5.39 8.29 -9.16
CA ALA A 224 6.60 8.16 -9.95
C ALA A 224 6.29 8.01 -11.45
N LEU A 225 5.23 7.30 -11.85
CA LEU A 225 4.82 7.25 -13.27
C LEU A 225 4.44 8.63 -13.81
N ASP A 226 3.63 9.40 -13.08
CA ASP A 226 3.27 10.78 -13.45
C ASP A 226 4.52 11.68 -13.59
N ALA A 227 5.44 11.60 -12.63
CA ALA A 227 6.71 12.32 -12.71
C ALA A 227 7.55 11.85 -13.91
N CYS A 228 7.56 10.55 -14.21
CA CYS A 228 8.28 10.02 -15.36
C CYS A 228 7.72 10.56 -16.66
N GLN A 229 6.39 10.57 -16.83
CA GLN A 229 5.73 11.12 -18.01
C GLN A 229 6.21 12.56 -18.27
N LYS A 230 6.23 13.41 -17.24
CA LYS A 230 6.71 14.80 -17.35
C LYS A 230 8.17 14.88 -17.80
N HIS A 231 9.04 14.00 -17.32
CA HIS A 231 10.44 13.96 -17.76
C HIS A 231 10.59 13.45 -19.20
N THR A 232 9.76 12.49 -19.64
CA THR A 232 9.82 11.95 -21.01
C THR A 232 9.43 12.96 -22.08
N LEU A 233 8.63 13.98 -21.77
CA LEU A 233 8.29 15.05 -22.72
C LEU A 233 9.51 15.88 -23.14
N ALA A 234 10.55 15.91 -22.31
CA ALA A 234 11.76 16.70 -22.56
C ALA A 234 13.02 15.86 -22.76
N ALA A 235 12.94 14.54 -22.56
CA ALA A 235 14.07 13.62 -22.70
C ALA A 235 14.05 12.92 -24.08
N PRO A 236 15.22 12.54 -24.64
CA PRO A 236 15.29 11.62 -25.75
C PRO A 236 14.54 10.31 -25.44
N ALA A 237 13.97 9.69 -26.47
CA ALA A 237 13.30 8.40 -26.33
C ALA A 237 14.29 7.33 -25.83
N GLY A 238 13.82 6.50 -24.90
CA GLY A 238 14.56 5.38 -24.34
C GLY A 238 13.61 4.26 -23.93
N TRP A 239 14.15 3.19 -23.34
CA TRP A 239 13.33 2.04 -22.92
C TRP A 239 12.20 2.40 -21.96
N TRP A 240 12.36 3.49 -21.20
CA TRP A 240 11.36 3.98 -20.24
C TRP A 240 10.15 4.63 -20.90
N ALA A 241 10.22 4.98 -22.18
CA ALA A 241 9.16 5.73 -22.86
C ALA A 241 7.81 4.99 -22.81
N ASP A 242 7.80 3.68 -23.01
CA ASP A 242 6.56 2.89 -22.96
C ASP A 242 6.02 2.71 -21.54
N LEU A 243 6.90 2.62 -20.54
CA LEU A 243 6.48 2.55 -19.14
C LEU A 243 5.85 3.87 -18.68
N CYS A 244 6.39 4.99 -19.15
CA CYS A 244 6.01 6.33 -18.68
C CYS A 244 4.87 6.96 -19.47
N LYS A 245 4.37 6.27 -20.51
CA LYS A 245 3.03 6.52 -21.04
C LYS A 245 2.06 6.03 -19.98
N ALA A 246 1.42 6.97 -19.26
CA ALA A 246 0.47 6.64 -18.21
C ALA A 246 -0.56 5.59 -18.71
N PRO A 247 -0.93 4.61 -17.87
CA PRO A 247 -2.04 3.71 -18.17
C PRO A 247 -3.37 4.46 -18.27
#